data_AF-A0A945EXV3-F1
#
_entry.id   AF-A0A945EXV3-F1
#
_cell.length_a   1.000
_cell.length_b   1.000
_cell.length_c   1.000
_cell.angle_alpha   90.00
_cell.angle_beta   90.00
_cell.angle_gamma   90.00
#
_symmetry.space_group_name_H-M   'P 1'
#
loop_
_entity.id
_entity.type
_entity.pdbx_description
1 polymer ?
#
loop_
_entity_poly.entity_id
_entity_poly.type
_entity_poly.pdbx_seq_one_letter_code
_entity_poly.pdbx_strand_id
1 'polypeptide(L)'
;MISIQNRITAFAKLGDFLSQFTINDIKKIDHIEHNEIFFDGFLHQIKLAEENNSWFNKKNILFSLENLSKSLANNSLVKFTESINSTNKSSKNVAIIMAGNIPMVGFHDFLSVLISGHSVLVKQSSNDRHLIPFLAKYLEHVEEGFKGKITFTEEKLTNFDAIIATGSNNTARYFEYYFKNKPNIIRKNRNSVAVITGNETKQDFIKLSDDIFQYFGLGCRSVSKLYVPKDYNFDLFFAGMYDKKEIIYNAKYANNYDYN
;
A
#
# COMPACT_ATOMS: atom_id res chain seq x y z
N MET A 1 -3.13 -27.68 -4.95
CA MET A 1 -2.40 -26.48 -4.47
C MET A 1 -2.13 -25.63 -5.69
N ILE A 2 -2.48 -24.35 -5.68
CA ILE A 2 -2.25 -23.45 -6.83
C ILE A 2 -0.75 -23.43 -7.14
N SER A 3 -0.35 -23.52 -8.42
CA SER A 3 1.06 -23.38 -8.80
C SER A 3 1.55 -21.94 -8.58
N ILE A 4 2.86 -21.72 -8.41
CA ILE A 4 3.38 -20.35 -8.34
C ILE A 4 3.09 -19.56 -9.63
N GLN A 5 3.14 -20.23 -10.77
CA GLN A 5 2.85 -19.62 -12.07
C GLN A 5 1.41 -19.12 -12.15
N ASN A 6 0.44 -19.92 -11.70
CA ASN A 6 -0.97 -19.51 -11.66
C ASN A 6 -1.17 -18.30 -10.74
N ARG A 7 -0.51 -18.27 -9.58
CA ARG A 7 -0.57 -17.13 -8.66
C ARG A 7 0.03 -15.86 -9.29
N ILE A 8 1.17 -15.98 -9.97
CA ILE A 8 1.78 -14.87 -10.71
C ILE A 8 0.81 -14.37 -11.78
N THR A 9 0.24 -15.26 -12.59
CA THR A 9 -0.73 -14.90 -13.62
C THR A 9 -1.97 -14.21 -13.05
N ALA A 10 -2.51 -14.68 -11.94
CA ALA A 10 -3.67 -14.06 -11.30
C ALA A 10 -3.36 -12.64 -10.78
N PHE A 11 -2.20 -12.45 -10.15
CA PHE A 11 -1.76 -11.12 -9.72
C PHE A 11 -1.41 -10.19 -10.89
N ALA A 12 -0.89 -10.72 -12.00
CA ALA A 12 -0.65 -9.95 -13.21
C ALA A 12 -1.97 -9.44 -13.81
N LYS A 13 -2.99 -10.30 -13.90
CA LYS A 13 -4.35 -9.91 -14.32
C LYS A 13 -4.98 -8.87 -13.40
N LEU A 14 -4.75 -8.97 -12.08
CA LEU A 14 -5.12 -7.89 -11.15
C LEU A 14 -4.37 -6.59 -11.47
N GLY A 15 -3.08 -6.66 -11.82
CA GLY A 15 -2.30 -5.52 -12.29
C GLY A 15 -2.91 -4.86 -13.54
N ASP A 16 -3.35 -5.66 -14.50
CA ASP A 16 -4.05 -5.20 -15.71
C ASP A 16 -5.41 -4.58 -15.38
N PHE A 17 -6.18 -5.18 -14.46
CA PHE A 17 -7.43 -4.57 -13.98
C PHE A 17 -7.19 -3.19 -13.33
N LEU A 18 -6.13 -3.07 -12.52
CA LEU A 18 -5.77 -1.82 -11.85
C LEU A 18 -5.24 -0.75 -12.82
N SER A 19 -4.70 -1.12 -13.99
CA SER A 19 -4.15 -0.15 -14.96
C SER A 19 -5.22 0.77 -15.54
N GLN A 20 -6.49 0.44 -15.34
CA GLN A 20 -7.64 1.23 -15.75
C GLN A 20 -7.90 2.46 -14.87
N PHE A 21 -7.27 2.54 -13.69
CA PHE A 21 -7.52 3.55 -12.66
C PHE A 21 -6.28 4.41 -12.40
N THR A 22 -5.97 5.31 -13.33
CA THR A 22 -4.78 6.18 -13.25
C THR A 22 -5.12 7.56 -12.72
N ILE A 23 -4.11 8.32 -12.31
CA ILE A 23 -4.30 9.69 -11.81
C ILE A 23 -4.93 10.60 -12.87
N ASN A 24 -4.52 10.41 -14.12
CA ASN A 24 -4.93 11.25 -15.24
C ASN A 24 -6.30 10.86 -15.79
N ASP A 25 -6.63 9.57 -15.72
CA ASP A 25 -7.83 9.06 -16.36
C ASP A 25 -8.29 7.72 -15.79
N ILE A 26 -9.60 7.51 -15.80
CA ILE A 26 -10.22 6.23 -15.48
C ILE A 26 -10.98 5.77 -16.71
N LYS A 27 -10.49 4.70 -17.34
CA LYS A 27 -11.03 4.17 -18.59
C LYS A 27 -11.24 2.67 -18.48
N LYS A 28 -12.45 2.23 -18.80
CA LYS A 28 -12.75 0.81 -18.95
C LYS A 28 -12.03 0.31 -20.21
N ILE A 29 -11.12 -0.63 -20.05
CA ILE A 29 -10.34 -1.24 -21.13
C ILE A 29 -11.00 -2.56 -21.53
N ASP A 30 -11.16 -2.79 -22.82
CA ASP A 30 -11.67 -4.04 -23.37
C ASP A 30 -10.72 -5.20 -23.08
N HIS A 31 -11.23 -6.43 -23.02
CA HIS A 31 -10.47 -7.66 -22.78
C HIS A 31 -9.85 -7.84 -21.38
N ILE A 32 -10.11 -6.94 -20.43
CA ILE A 32 -9.84 -7.21 -19.02
C ILE A 32 -10.81 -8.28 -18.50
N GLU A 33 -10.28 -9.30 -17.82
CA GLU A 33 -11.09 -10.41 -17.32
C GLU A 33 -12.05 -9.94 -16.22
N HIS A 34 -13.30 -10.40 -16.28
CA HIS A 34 -14.40 -10.02 -15.37
C HIS A 34 -14.70 -8.52 -15.27
N ASN A 35 -14.25 -7.70 -16.22
CA ASN A 35 -14.38 -6.24 -16.14
C ASN A 35 -15.85 -5.76 -16.06
N GLU A 36 -16.77 -6.46 -16.72
CA GLU A 36 -18.22 -6.17 -16.66
C GLU A 36 -18.80 -6.25 -15.25
N ILE A 37 -18.23 -7.09 -14.39
CA ILE A 37 -18.70 -7.29 -13.02
C ILE A 37 -17.98 -6.33 -12.06
N PHE A 38 -16.68 -6.11 -12.27
CA PHE A 38 -15.83 -5.47 -11.26
C PHE A 38 -15.54 -4.00 -11.49
N PHE A 39 -15.60 -3.49 -12.73
CA PHE A 39 -15.18 -2.11 -13.02
C PHE A 39 -16.01 -1.07 -12.26
N ASP A 40 -17.33 -1.08 -12.45
CA ASP A 40 -18.24 -0.12 -11.81
C ASP A 40 -18.31 -0.34 -10.30
N GLY A 41 -18.23 -1.61 -9.86
CA GLY A 41 -18.15 -1.95 -8.45
C GLY A 41 -16.90 -1.37 -7.79
N PHE A 42 -15.75 -1.38 -8.48
CA PHE A 42 -14.51 -0.82 -7.95
C PHE A 42 -14.50 0.70 -7.96
N LEU A 43 -15.08 1.34 -8.99
CA LEU A 43 -15.35 2.78 -8.97
C LEU A 43 -16.14 3.19 -7.72
N HIS A 44 -17.15 2.40 -7.37
CA HIS A 44 -17.91 2.61 -6.14
C HIS A 44 -17.06 2.44 -4.88
N GLN A 45 -16.18 1.42 -4.81
CA GLN A 45 -15.28 1.25 -3.68
C GLN A 45 -14.25 2.38 -3.53
N ILE A 46 -13.75 2.95 -4.64
CA ILE A 46 -12.88 4.14 -4.62
C ILE A 46 -13.60 5.31 -3.95
N LYS A 47 -14.87 5.55 -4.33
CA LYS A 47 -15.69 6.60 -3.71
C LYS A 47 -15.90 6.35 -2.21
N LEU A 48 -16.26 5.13 -1.82
CA LEU A 48 -16.45 4.79 -0.40
C LEU A 48 -15.15 4.96 0.41
N ALA A 49 -13.99 4.63 -0.17
CA ALA A 49 -12.70 4.82 0.50
C ALA A 49 -12.39 6.31 0.75
N GLU A 50 -12.71 7.19 -0.21
CA GLU A 50 -12.55 8.64 -0.07
C GLU A 50 -13.50 9.22 1.00
N GLU A 51 -14.76 8.79 1.01
CA GLU A 51 -15.75 9.22 2.00
C GLU A 51 -15.40 8.74 3.42
N ASN A 52 -14.89 7.51 3.56
CA ASN A 52 -14.54 6.91 4.85
C ASN A 52 -13.24 7.48 5.45
N ASN A 53 -12.30 7.94 4.63
CA ASN A 53 -11.05 8.52 5.09
C ASN A 53 -10.68 9.76 4.28
N SER A 54 -10.85 10.93 4.89
CA SER A 54 -10.54 12.24 4.29
C SER A 54 -9.06 12.49 3.94
N TRP A 55 -8.13 11.60 4.30
CA TRP A 55 -6.77 11.60 3.76
C TRP A 55 -6.63 10.87 2.41
N PHE A 56 -7.60 10.02 2.06
CA PHE A 56 -7.62 9.21 0.84
C PHE A 56 -8.36 9.97 -0.27
N ASN A 57 -7.88 11.17 -0.60
CA ASN A 57 -8.43 11.86 -1.76
C ASN A 57 -8.27 10.99 -3.03
N LYS A 58 -9.14 11.22 -4.00
CA LYS A 58 -9.13 10.47 -5.26
C LYS A 58 -7.74 10.37 -5.90
N LYS A 59 -6.96 11.47 -5.92
CA LYS A 59 -5.60 11.50 -6.47
C LYS A 59 -4.66 10.51 -5.78
N ASN A 60 -4.67 10.43 -4.45
CA ASN A 60 -3.83 9.50 -3.70
C ASN A 60 -4.26 8.03 -3.87
N ILE A 61 -5.57 7.77 -3.96
CA ILE A 61 -6.06 6.42 -4.25
C ILE A 61 -5.57 5.99 -5.64
N LEU A 62 -5.79 6.81 -6.67
CA LEU A 62 -5.37 6.52 -8.04
C LEU A 62 -3.85 6.40 -8.17
N PHE A 63 -3.07 7.24 -7.48
CA PHE A 63 -1.61 7.11 -7.43
C PHE A 63 -1.19 5.75 -6.85
N SER A 64 -1.85 5.28 -5.78
CA SER A 64 -1.57 3.96 -5.21
C SER A 64 -1.91 2.83 -6.18
N LEU A 65 -3.08 2.89 -6.82
CA LEU A 65 -3.54 1.89 -7.80
C LEU A 65 -2.61 1.80 -9.02
N GLU A 66 -2.21 2.95 -9.58
CA GLU A 66 -1.32 3.01 -10.73
C GLU A 66 0.06 2.41 -10.43
N ASN A 67 0.61 2.69 -9.24
CA ASN A 67 1.89 2.10 -8.82
C ASN A 67 1.79 0.60 -8.53
N LEU A 68 0.68 0.14 -7.95
CA LEU A 68 0.43 -1.29 -7.77
C LEU A 68 0.29 -1.99 -9.12
N SER A 69 -0.44 -1.42 -10.08
CA SER A 69 -0.55 -1.95 -11.45
C SER A 69 0.83 -2.21 -12.07
N LYS A 70 1.73 -1.22 -12.03
CA LYS A 70 3.12 -1.35 -12.53
C LYS A 70 3.92 -2.43 -11.77
N SER A 71 3.74 -2.50 -10.45
CA SER A 71 4.44 -3.49 -9.61
C SER A 71 3.92 -4.92 -9.81
N LEU A 72 2.67 -5.06 -10.25
CA LEU A 72 2.03 -6.34 -10.56
C LEU A 72 2.24 -6.79 -12.01
N ALA A 73 2.92 -6.00 -12.84
CA ALA A 73 3.28 -6.44 -14.18
C ALA A 73 4.03 -7.80 -14.15
N ASN A 74 3.75 -8.68 -15.12
CA ASN A 74 4.23 -10.06 -15.10
C ASN A 74 5.76 -10.17 -14.93
N ASN A 75 6.53 -9.31 -15.62
CA ASN A 75 7.99 -9.25 -15.49
C ASN A 75 8.43 -8.87 -14.06
N SER A 76 7.75 -7.91 -13.42
CA SER A 76 8.00 -7.49 -12.04
C SER A 76 7.72 -8.64 -11.06
N LEU A 77 6.62 -9.37 -11.25
CA LEU A 77 6.24 -10.51 -10.41
C LEU A 77 7.17 -11.71 -10.59
N VAL A 78 7.54 -12.04 -11.84
CA VAL A 78 8.53 -13.10 -12.11
C VAL A 78 9.83 -12.77 -11.41
N LYS A 79 10.36 -11.55 -11.60
CA LYS A 79 11.59 -11.10 -10.93
C LYS A 79 11.46 -11.13 -9.40
N PHE A 80 10.33 -10.71 -8.86
CA PHE A 80 10.07 -10.74 -7.41
C PHE A 80 10.05 -12.17 -6.84
N THR A 81 9.63 -13.14 -7.65
CA THR A 81 9.46 -14.54 -7.22
C THR A 81 10.65 -15.44 -7.51
N GLU A 82 11.66 -14.98 -8.27
CA GLU A 82 12.87 -15.74 -8.62
C GLU A 82 13.59 -16.35 -7.39
N SER A 83 13.66 -15.61 -6.28
CA SER A 83 14.34 -16.06 -5.06
C SER A 83 13.45 -16.87 -4.11
N ILE A 84 12.17 -17.06 -4.43
CA ILE A 84 11.25 -17.80 -3.56
C ILE A 84 11.50 -19.29 -3.80
N ASN A 85 12.21 -19.92 -2.85
CA ASN A 85 12.40 -21.37 -2.88
C ASN A 85 11.03 -22.08 -2.82
N SER A 86 10.67 -22.75 -3.92
CA SER A 86 9.45 -23.56 -4.06
C SER A 86 9.39 -24.80 -3.15
N THR A 87 10.29 -24.93 -2.17
CA THR A 87 10.47 -26.11 -1.32
C THR A 87 9.56 -26.16 -0.10
N ASN A 88 8.69 -25.15 0.13
CA ASN A 88 7.76 -25.15 1.25
C ASN A 88 6.64 -26.19 1.02
N LYS A 89 6.71 -27.31 1.76
CA LYS A 89 5.83 -28.48 1.61
C LYS A 89 4.40 -28.29 2.15
N SER A 90 4.13 -27.27 2.98
CA SER A 90 2.80 -27.07 3.56
C SER A 90 2.37 -25.59 3.60
N SER A 91 1.13 -25.33 3.21
CA SER A 91 0.48 -24.02 3.33
C SER A 91 0.30 -23.66 4.81
N LYS A 92 0.53 -22.39 5.18
CA LYS A 92 0.32 -21.84 6.52
C LYS A 92 -0.79 -20.81 6.47
N ASN A 93 -1.46 -20.58 7.60
CA ASN A 93 -2.35 -19.44 7.79
C ASN A 93 -1.56 -18.27 8.40
N VAL A 94 -1.31 -17.23 7.62
CA VAL A 94 -0.54 -16.06 8.04
C VAL A 94 -1.49 -14.90 8.34
N ALA A 95 -1.48 -14.43 9.58
CA ALA A 95 -2.25 -13.26 9.96
C ALA A 95 -1.55 -11.96 9.53
N ILE A 96 -2.33 -10.96 9.12
CA ILE A 96 -1.82 -9.62 8.79
C ILE A 96 -2.65 -8.57 9.52
N ILE A 97 -1.98 -7.69 10.28
CA ILE A 97 -2.57 -6.44 10.77
C ILE A 97 -2.13 -5.31 9.84
N MET A 98 -3.07 -4.77 9.07
CA MET A 98 -2.81 -3.71 8.08
C MET A 98 -3.05 -2.33 8.69
N ALA A 99 -2.10 -1.42 8.49
CA ALA A 99 -2.30 0.00 8.78
C ALA A 99 -3.27 0.63 7.75
N GLY A 100 -3.73 1.85 8.01
CA GLY A 100 -4.63 2.60 7.12
C GLY A 100 -4.29 4.08 7.04
N ASN A 101 -3.00 4.41 7.13
CA ASN A 101 -2.48 5.78 7.02
C ASN A 101 -2.39 6.26 5.57
N ILE A 102 -2.15 5.35 4.61
CA ILE A 102 -2.18 5.62 3.16
C ILE A 102 -2.96 4.49 2.43
N PRO A 103 -3.52 4.74 1.24
CA PRO A 103 -4.35 3.76 0.55
C PRO A 103 -3.62 2.46 0.24
N MET A 104 -4.19 1.33 0.65
CA MET A 104 -3.72 -0.03 0.41
C MET A 104 -2.30 -0.34 0.91
N VAL A 105 -1.85 0.32 1.98
CA VAL A 105 -0.48 0.16 2.51
C VAL A 105 -0.14 -1.29 2.88
N GLY A 106 -1.15 -2.10 3.26
CA GLY A 106 -0.99 -3.52 3.58
C GLY A 106 -0.97 -4.46 2.37
N PHE A 107 -1.16 -3.96 1.15
CA PHE A 107 -1.30 -4.80 -0.05
C PHE A 107 -0.06 -5.66 -0.33
N HIS A 108 1.14 -5.13 -0.08
CA HIS A 108 2.37 -5.87 -0.34
C HIS A 108 2.50 -7.13 0.53
N ASP A 109 2.04 -7.09 1.79
CA ASP A 109 2.06 -8.27 2.65
C ASP A 109 1.01 -9.28 2.21
N PHE A 110 -0.17 -8.79 1.81
CA PHE A 110 -1.24 -9.60 1.24
C PHE A 110 -0.77 -10.35 -0.01
N LEU A 111 -0.13 -9.64 -0.95
CA LEU A 111 0.53 -10.22 -2.13
C LEU A 111 1.58 -11.25 -1.71
N SER A 112 2.49 -10.89 -0.81
CA SER A 112 3.62 -11.74 -0.41
C SER A 112 3.19 -13.05 0.23
N VAL A 113 2.15 -13.03 1.08
CA VAL A 113 1.59 -14.24 1.70
C VAL A 113 0.96 -15.14 0.64
N LEU A 114 0.10 -14.58 -0.21
CA LEU A 114 -0.61 -15.35 -1.22
C LEU A 114 0.34 -15.91 -2.28
N ILE A 115 1.24 -15.10 -2.84
CA ILE A 115 2.18 -15.51 -3.89
C ILE A 115 3.16 -16.60 -3.39
N SER A 116 3.43 -16.65 -2.08
CA SER A 116 4.21 -17.71 -1.44
C SER A 116 3.41 -19.01 -1.21
N GLY A 117 2.12 -19.05 -1.54
CA GLY A 117 1.26 -20.24 -1.41
C GLY A 117 0.63 -20.41 -0.02
N HIS A 118 0.58 -19.36 0.79
CA HIS A 118 -0.04 -19.37 2.11
C HIS A 118 -1.46 -18.81 2.07
N SER A 119 -2.27 -19.15 3.08
CA SER A 119 -3.55 -18.50 3.35
C SER A 119 -3.31 -17.22 4.15
N VAL A 120 -4.17 -16.22 3.98
CA VAL A 120 -4.09 -14.94 4.66
C VAL A 120 -5.33 -14.68 5.52
N LEU A 121 -5.09 -14.33 6.78
CA LEU A 121 -6.11 -13.84 7.72
C LEU A 121 -5.84 -12.36 8.02
N VAL A 122 -6.64 -11.47 7.45
CA VAL A 122 -6.41 -10.03 7.51
C VAL A 122 -7.30 -9.38 8.56
N LYS A 123 -6.69 -8.58 9.45
CA LYS A 123 -7.36 -7.54 10.23
C LYS A 123 -6.94 -6.17 9.72
N GLN A 124 -7.86 -5.44 9.10
CA GLN A 124 -7.57 -4.14 8.50
C GLN A 124 -7.85 -2.99 9.47
N SER A 125 -7.19 -1.86 9.22
CA SER A 125 -7.62 -0.59 9.78
C SER A 125 -9.01 -0.24 9.24
N SER A 126 -9.89 0.27 10.11
CA SER A 126 -11.19 0.81 9.70
C SER A 126 -11.08 1.94 8.68
N ASN A 127 -9.92 2.60 8.61
CA ASN A 127 -9.65 3.69 7.68
C ASN A 127 -9.32 3.22 6.24
N ASP A 128 -9.15 1.91 6.01
CA ASP A 128 -8.79 1.34 4.69
C ASP A 128 -9.43 -0.05 4.48
N ARG A 129 -10.76 -0.11 4.64
CA ARG A 129 -11.52 -1.38 4.62
C ARG A 129 -12.24 -1.71 3.31
N HIS A 130 -12.16 -0.84 2.31
CA HIS A 130 -12.99 -0.96 1.09
C HIS A 130 -12.23 -1.55 -0.10
N LEU A 131 -10.99 -1.11 -0.35
CA LEU A 131 -10.27 -1.41 -1.58
C LEU A 131 -9.79 -2.87 -1.65
N ILE A 132 -8.95 -3.30 -0.71
CA ILE A 132 -8.32 -4.63 -0.74
C ILE A 132 -9.36 -5.77 -0.68
N PRO A 133 -10.44 -5.73 0.13
CA PRO A 133 -11.45 -6.80 0.12
C PRO A 133 -12.14 -6.99 -1.23
N PHE A 134 -12.39 -5.88 -1.95
CA PHE A 134 -12.97 -5.95 -3.28
C PHE A 134 -12.00 -6.57 -4.30
N LEU A 135 -10.71 -6.16 -4.26
CA LEU A 135 -9.68 -6.74 -5.12
C LEU A 135 -9.41 -8.22 -4.79
N ALA A 136 -9.58 -8.63 -3.53
CA ALA A 136 -9.52 -10.04 -3.15
C ALA A 136 -10.64 -10.85 -3.83
N LYS A 137 -11.85 -10.30 -3.94
CA LYS A 137 -12.95 -10.94 -4.69
C LYS A 137 -12.66 -11.00 -6.18
N TYR A 138 -12.04 -9.99 -6.77
CA TYR A 138 -11.56 -10.05 -8.15
C TYR A 138 -10.57 -11.21 -8.35
N LEU A 139 -9.56 -11.33 -7.47
CA LEU A 139 -8.59 -12.42 -7.51
C LEU A 139 -9.23 -13.81 -7.39
N GLU A 140 -10.25 -13.98 -6.53
CA GLU A 140 -10.99 -15.24 -6.39
C GLU A 140 -11.79 -15.63 -7.65
N HIS A 141 -12.15 -14.67 -8.50
CA HIS A 141 -12.79 -14.95 -9.80
C HIS A 141 -11.76 -15.31 -10.86
N VAL A 142 -10.66 -14.57 -10.91
CA VAL A 142 -9.56 -14.81 -11.86
C VAL A 142 -8.87 -16.16 -11.62
N GLU A 143 -8.73 -16.59 -10.36
CA GLU A 143 -8.14 -17.87 -9.99
C GLU A 143 -8.89 -18.46 -8.79
N GLU A 144 -9.77 -19.43 -9.08
CA GLU A 144 -10.65 -20.05 -8.08
C GLU A 144 -9.89 -20.69 -6.93
N GLY A 145 -8.63 -21.09 -7.12
CA GLY A 145 -7.80 -21.66 -6.07
C GLY A 145 -7.56 -20.71 -4.89
N PHE A 146 -7.77 -19.40 -5.06
CA PHE A 146 -7.72 -18.43 -3.96
C PHE A 146 -8.98 -18.44 -3.07
N LYS A 147 -10.08 -19.06 -3.51
CA LYS A 147 -11.29 -19.21 -2.68
C LYS A 147 -10.93 -19.97 -1.40
N GLY A 148 -11.31 -19.40 -0.25
CA GLY A 148 -10.98 -19.97 1.06
C GLY A 148 -9.53 -19.77 1.51
N LYS A 149 -8.70 -19.07 0.72
CA LYS A 149 -7.34 -18.66 1.11
C LYS A 149 -7.27 -17.25 1.66
N ILE A 150 -8.32 -16.45 1.50
CA ILE A 150 -8.36 -15.06 1.94
C ILE A 150 -9.52 -14.89 2.93
N THR A 151 -9.23 -14.36 4.11
CA THR A 151 -10.24 -14.08 5.12
C THR A 151 -9.98 -12.70 5.73
N PHE A 152 -11.02 -11.87 5.78
CA PHE A 152 -11.01 -10.60 6.50
C PHE A 152 -11.83 -10.76 7.78
N THR A 153 -11.33 -10.22 8.89
CA THR A 153 -12.03 -10.26 10.19
C THR A 153 -11.90 -8.95 10.94
N GLU A 154 -12.97 -8.56 11.62
CA GLU A 154 -12.97 -7.48 12.61
C GLU A 154 -12.69 -8.01 14.02
N GLU A 155 -12.80 -9.34 14.22
CA GLU A 155 -12.63 -10.01 15.50
C GLU A 155 -11.16 -10.09 15.92
N LYS A 156 -10.92 -10.68 17.09
CA LYS A 156 -9.56 -10.94 17.57
C LYS A 156 -8.91 -12.01 16.69
N LEU A 157 -7.68 -11.75 16.26
CA LEU A 157 -6.91 -12.73 15.48
C LEU A 157 -6.66 -13.99 16.32
N THR A 158 -7.14 -15.12 15.82
CA THR A 158 -6.99 -16.46 16.39
C THR A 158 -6.62 -17.43 15.26
N ASN A 159 -6.16 -18.64 15.60
CA ASN A 159 -5.94 -19.74 14.65
C ASN A 159 -5.00 -19.42 13.46
N PHE A 160 -3.87 -18.77 13.73
CA PHE A 160 -2.82 -18.49 12.72
C PHE A 160 -1.46 -19.09 13.13
N ASP A 161 -0.63 -19.35 12.14
CA ASP A 161 0.69 -19.96 12.28
C ASP A 161 1.81 -18.93 12.45
N ALA A 162 1.68 -17.79 11.75
CA ALA A 162 2.62 -16.67 11.79
C ALA A 162 1.87 -15.35 11.60
N ILE A 163 2.51 -14.22 11.94
CA ILE A 163 1.88 -12.91 11.83
C ILE A 163 2.81 -11.82 11.29
N ILE A 164 2.26 -10.95 10.44
CA ILE A 164 2.85 -9.68 10.05
C ILE A 164 1.99 -8.57 10.65
N ALA A 165 2.56 -7.74 11.53
CA ALA A 165 1.83 -6.67 12.18
C ALA A 165 2.50 -5.32 11.95
N THR A 166 1.74 -4.37 11.39
CA THR A 166 2.20 -2.99 11.17
C THR A 166 1.36 -2.05 12.00
N GLY A 167 2.02 -1.11 12.70
CA GLY A 167 1.32 -0.11 13.49
C GLY A 167 2.23 1.01 13.98
N SER A 168 1.67 1.87 14.84
CA SER A 168 2.42 2.91 15.52
C SER A 168 3.47 2.32 16.46
N ASN A 169 4.42 3.14 16.94
CA ASN A 169 5.38 2.72 17.96
C ASN A 169 4.68 2.22 19.24
N ASN A 170 3.57 2.85 19.62
CA ASN A 170 2.78 2.45 20.78
C ASN A 170 2.16 1.08 20.55
N THR A 171 1.46 0.91 19.42
CA THR A 171 0.80 -0.35 19.06
C THR A 171 1.81 -1.50 18.92
N ALA A 172 2.99 -1.23 18.39
CA ALA A 172 4.03 -2.24 18.20
C ALA A 172 4.49 -2.87 19.51
N ARG A 173 4.55 -2.13 20.63
CA ARG A 173 4.88 -2.69 21.95
C ARG A 173 3.85 -3.73 22.40
N TYR A 174 2.57 -3.46 22.14
CA TYR A 174 1.49 -4.43 22.42
C TYR A 174 1.60 -5.66 21.51
N PHE A 175 1.92 -5.46 20.22
CA PHE A 175 2.13 -6.56 19.29
C PHE A 175 3.32 -7.44 19.70
N GLU A 176 4.43 -6.84 20.12
CA GLU A 176 5.61 -7.57 20.60
C GLU A 176 5.26 -8.46 21.79
N TYR A 177 4.51 -7.92 22.76
CA TYR A 177 4.05 -8.71 23.91
C TYR A 177 3.07 -9.82 23.52
N TYR A 178 2.04 -9.49 22.73
CA TYR A 178 0.93 -10.40 22.42
C TYR A 178 1.33 -11.52 21.46
N PHE A 179 2.27 -11.26 20.54
CA PHE A 179 2.71 -12.22 19.52
C PHE A 179 4.10 -12.84 19.78
N LYS A 180 4.72 -12.59 20.95
CA LYS A 180 6.07 -13.07 21.29
C LYS A 180 6.32 -14.56 21.07
N ASN A 181 5.29 -15.40 21.25
CA ASN A 181 5.37 -16.86 21.16
C ASN A 181 5.02 -17.41 19.76
N LYS A 182 4.83 -16.54 18.75
CA LYS A 182 4.55 -16.91 17.37
C LYS A 182 5.63 -16.33 16.45
N PRO A 183 6.00 -17.00 15.35
CA PRO A 183 6.80 -16.39 14.29
C PRO A 183 6.13 -15.09 13.84
N ASN A 184 6.85 -13.97 13.95
CA ASN A 184 6.27 -12.66 13.71
C ASN A 184 7.22 -11.70 12.98
N ILE A 185 6.65 -10.82 12.17
CA ILE A 185 7.28 -9.61 11.64
C ILE A 185 6.49 -8.42 12.18
N ILE A 186 7.10 -7.66 13.09
CA ILE A 186 6.46 -6.48 13.68
C ILE A 186 7.16 -5.23 13.13
N ARG A 187 6.43 -4.44 12.33
CA ARG A 187 6.92 -3.19 11.76
C ARG A 187 6.38 -2.00 12.53
N LYS A 188 7.30 -1.23 13.10
CA LYS A 188 7.03 0.04 13.79
C LYS A 188 7.06 1.20 12.80
N ASN A 189 6.68 2.39 13.27
CA ASN A 189 6.85 3.60 12.48
C ASN A 189 8.35 3.81 12.15
N ARG A 190 8.61 4.33 10.95
CA ARG A 190 9.91 4.76 10.45
C ARG A 190 9.73 6.14 9.84
N ASN A 191 10.81 6.90 9.83
CA ASN A 191 10.91 8.21 9.23
C ASN A 191 12.08 8.18 8.25
N SER A 192 11.87 8.69 7.05
CA SER A 192 12.96 8.88 6.10
C SER A 192 13.68 10.20 6.37
N VAL A 193 14.95 10.23 6.00
CA VAL A 193 15.80 11.39 6.12
C VAL A 193 16.38 11.71 4.76
N ALA A 194 16.37 12.99 4.37
CA ALA A 194 17.12 13.47 3.21
C ALA A 194 18.42 14.13 3.67
N VAL A 195 19.51 13.84 2.96
CA VAL A 195 20.83 14.45 3.18
C VAL A 195 21.09 15.37 1.99
N ILE A 196 21.15 16.67 2.26
CA ILE A 196 21.37 17.73 1.29
C ILE A 196 22.84 18.15 1.39
N THR A 197 23.52 18.21 0.26
CA THR A 197 24.96 18.47 0.16
C THR A 197 25.29 19.93 -0.15
N GLY A 198 24.33 20.68 -0.67
CA GLY A 198 24.53 22.03 -1.21
C GLY A 198 24.67 22.08 -2.73
N ASN A 199 24.72 20.93 -3.40
CA ASN A 199 24.86 20.82 -4.86
C ASN A 199 23.55 20.44 -5.56
N GLU A 200 22.45 20.32 -4.83
CA GLU A 200 21.15 19.96 -5.35
C GLU A 200 20.60 21.05 -6.27
N THR A 201 20.00 20.63 -7.38
CA THR A 201 19.34 21.51 -8.32
C THR A 201 17.92 21.85 -7.88
N LYS A 202 17.31 22.85 -8.52
CA LYS A 202 15.87 23.13 -8.35
C LYS A 202 15.00 21.88 -8.62
N GLN A 203 15.37 21.07 -9.62
CA GLN A 203 14.61 19.88 -9.96
C GLN A 203 14.71 18.80 -8.86
N ASP A 204 15.85 18.72 -8.17
CA ASP A 204 16.02 17.82 -7.04
C ASP A 204 15.11 18.22 -5.88
N PHE A 205 14.95 19.53 -5.61
CA PHE A 205 14.00 19.99 -4.60
C PHE A 205 12.54 19.78 -4.98
N ILE A 206 12.19 19.86 -6.27
CA ILE A 206 10.85 19.49 -6.72
C ILE A 206 10.59 18.00 -6.45
N LYS A 207 11.54 17.12 -6.77
CA LYS A 207 11.40 15.67 -6.45
C LYS A 207 11.37 15.41 -4.95
N LEU A 208 12.21 16.10 -4.17
CA LEU A 208 12.18 16.01 -2.71
C LEU A 208 10.82 16.45 -2.15
N SER A 209 10.14 17.40 -2.81
CA SER A 209 8.79 17.80 -2.39
C SER A 209 7.79 16.66 -2.57
N ASP A 210 7.93 15.80 -3.59
CA ASP A 210 7.14 14.56 -3.69
C ASP A 210 7.46 13.63 -2.52
N ASP A 211 8.74 13.42 -2.21
CA ASP A 211 9.17 12.53 -1.11
C ASP A 211 8.67 13.00 0.28
N ILE A 212 8.49 14.31 0.46
CA ILE A 212 7.96 14.90 1.70
C ILE A 212 6.43 14.84 1.71
N PHE A 213 5.77 15.30 0.65
CA PHE A 213 4.34 15.63 0.66
C PHE A 213 3.43 14.58 0.04
N GLN A 214 3.96 13.57 -0.68
CA GLN A 214 3.14 12.49 -1.20
C GLN A 214 2.37 11.82 -0.05
N TYR A 215 1.07 11.61 -0.26
CA TYR A 215 0.13 11.19 0.79
C TYR A 215 0.11 12.10 2.03
N PHE A 216 0.28 13.41 1.84
CA PHE A 216 0.31 14.39 2.93
C PHE A 216 1.42 14.16 3.97
N GLY A 217 2.51 13.48 3.58
CA GLY A 217 3.59 13.11 4.49
C GLY A 217 3.22 12.01 5.50
N LEU A 218 2.08 11.35 5.32
CA LEU A 218 1.60 10.30 6.23
C LEU A 218 2.25 8.93 5.99
N GLY A 219 3.12 8.81 4.99
CA GLY A 219 3.85 7.58 4.71
C GLY A 219 4.99 7.35 5.71
N CYS A 220 5.21 6.10 6.12
CA CYS A 220 6.39 5.72 6.94
C CYS A 220 7.74 5.83 6.19
N ARG A 221 7.68 6.21 4.91
CA ARG A 221 8.83 6.48 4.05
C ARG A 221 8.89 7.94 3.61
N SER A 222 7.94 8.78 4.02
CA SER A 222 7.99 10.20 3.76
C SER A 222 9.19 10.81 4.48
N VAL A 223 9.85 11.75 3.82
CA VAL A 223 10.98 12.48 4.42
C VAL A 223 10.45 13.42 5.49
N SER A 224 10.91 13.26 6.73
CA SER A 224 10.50 14.09 7.87
C SER A 224 11.68 14.71 8.63
N LYS A 225 12.91 14.51 8.13
CA LYS A 225 14.12 15.15 8.65
C LYS A 225 15.08 15.46 7.51
N LEU A 226 15.73 16.62 7.60
CA LEU A 226 16.79 17.05 6.69
C LEU A 226 18.11 17.13 7.45
N TYR A 227 19.19 16.66 6.84
CA TYR A 227 20.55 17.03 7.20
C TYR A 227 21.10 17.96 6.12
N VAL A 228 21.66 19.11 6.53
CA VAL A 228 22.20 20.14 5.65
C VAL A 228 23.59 20.56 6.13
N PRO A 229 24.44 21.15 5.27
CA PRO A 229 25.70 21.75 5.69
C PRO A 229 25.48 22.88 6.70
N LYS A 230 26.52 23.22 7.45
CA LYS A 230 26.49 24.41 8.30
C LYS A 230 26.26 25.65 7.42
N ASP A 231 25.44 26.59 7.91
CA ASP A 231 25.13 27.85 7.23
C ASP A 231 24.44 27.68 5.85
N TYR A 232 23.68 26.58 5.68
CA TYR A 232 22.96 26.26 4.45
C TYR A 232 21.87 27.30 4.08
N ASN A 233 21.82 27.70 2.80
CA ASN A 233 20.76 28.56 2.26
C ASN A 233 19.55 27.71 1.80
N PHE A 234 18.38 27.99 2.37
CA PHE A 234 17.12 27.27 2.11
C PHE A 234 16.26 27.85 0.98
N ASP A 235 16.68 28.90 0.28
CA ASP A 235 15.88 29.55 -0.78
C ASP A 235 15.46 28.56 -1.87
N LEU A 236 16.41 27.75 -2.37
CA LEU A 236 16.14 26.72 -3.37
C LEU A 236 15.24 25.60 -2.83
N PHE A 237 15.43 25.23 -1.56
CA PHE A 237 14.59 24.25 -0.89
C PHE A 237 13.12 24.72 -0.86
N PHE A 238 12.86 25.93 -0.35
CA PHE A 238 11.50 26.48 -0.29
C PHE A 238 10.89 26.69 -1.67
N ALA A 239 11.69 27.13 -2.65
CA ALA A 239 11.24 27.25 -4.04
C ALA A 239 10.78 25.91 -4.62
N GLY A 240 11.44 24.80 -4.27
CA GLY A 240 11.00 23.46 -4.65
C GLY A 240 9.75 23.00 -3.91
N MET A 241 9.65 23.24 -2.58
CA MET A 241 8.47 22.86 -1.80
C MET A 241 7.21 23.56 -2.27
N TYR A 242 7.33 24.78 -2.81
CA TYR A 242 6.20 25.55 -3.35
C TYR A 242 5.49 24.86 -4.52
N ASP A 243 6.12 23.87 -5.18
CA ASP A 243 5.47 23.00 -6.18
C ASP A 243 4.24 22.27 -5.60
N LYS A 244 4.26 21.97 -4.30
CA LYS A 244 3.16 21.27 -3.60
C LYS A 244 2.21 22.20 -2.87
N LYS A 245 2.25 23.52 -3.12
CA LYS A 245 1.41 24.50 -2.42
C LYS A 245 -0.09 24.16 -2.41
N GLU A 246 -0.60 23.50 -3.44
CA GLU A 246 -2.01 23.13 -3.56
C GLU A 246 -2.47 22.13 -2.47
N ILE A 247 -1.54 21.48 -1.79
CA ILE A 247 -1.84 20.55 -0.70
C ILE A 247 -2.61 21.24 0.45
N ILE A 248 -2.40 22.54 0.64
CA ILE A 248 -3.11 23.35 1.64
C ILE A 248 -4.62 23.47 1.35
N TYR A 249 -5.06 23.22 0.12
CA TYR A 249 -6.49 23.23 -0.21
C TYR A 249 -7.22 21.97 0.24
N ASN A 250 -6.51 20.92 0.67
CA ASN A 250 -7.15 19.82 1.36
C ASN A 250 -7.49 20.26 2.79
N ALA A 251 -8.79 20.33 3.10
CA ALA A 251 -9.28 20.80 4.39
C ALA A 251 -8.68 20.05 5.59
N LYS A 252 -8.43 18.74 5.47
CA LYS A 252 -7.84 17.95 6.55
C LYS A 252 -6.37 18.29 6.75
N TYR A 253 -5.62 18.47 5.67
CA TYR A 253 -4.23 18.92 5.74
C TYR A 253 -4.13 20.33 6.34
N ALA A 254 -4.93 21.29 5.85
CA ALA A 254 -4.98 22.65 6.37
C ALA A 254 -5.27 22.67 7.87
N ASN A 255 -6.31 21.97 8.31
CA ASN A 255 -6.63 21.86 9.74
C ASN A 255 -5.46 21.26 10.54
N ASN A 256 -4.75 20.25 10.02
CA ASN A 256 -3.60 19.72 10.76
C ASN A 256 -2.42 20.72 10.82
N TYR A 257 -2.19 21.48 9.75
CA TYR A 257 -1.13 22.49 9.66
C TYR A 257 -1.40 23.71 10.55
N ASP A 258 -2.65 24.16 10.66
CA ASP A 258 -3.00 25.34 11.45
C ASP A 258 -2.99 25.08 12.97
N TYR A 259 -3.21 23.82 13.39
CA TYR A 259 -3.41 23.45 14.79
C TYR A 259 -2.31 22.55 15.40
N ASN A 260 -1.28 22.13 14.65
CA ASN A 260 -0.12 21.35 15.16
C ASN A 260 1.20 21.87 14.61
#